data_AF-A0A317H3R8-F1
#
_entry.id   AF-A0A317H3R8-F1
#
_cell.length_a   1.000
_cell.length_b   1.000
_cell.length_c   1.000
_cell.angle_alpha   90.00
_cell.angle_beta   90.00
_cell.angle_gamma   90.00
#
_symmetry.space_group_name_H-M   'P 1'
#
loop_
_entity.id
_entity.type
_entity.pdbx_description
1 polymer ?
#
loop_
_entity_poly.entity_id
_entity_poly.type
_entity_poly.pdbx_seq_one_letter_code
_entity_poly.pdbx_strand_id
1 'polypeptide(L)'
;MKNKSTRGTILAICFALAATSCGPKIFYFRSNQYTIAGGDSVQLTWSVRGTPTLLAYTDTAAPEEKRPEYRNYHLVVHKNGKEIMKQVQVIILPIVSEDDIVFSTIRKGDSVIASGIKDTTRWGTFFKLQTVASGSGRTLTVMHGGKMVVLEKDRSSSAAFVGIANSGFWVISSPLSDAEKKDTTLVPARLKIHTVIVHQKP
;
A
#
# COMPACT_ATOMS: atom_id res chain seq x y z
N MET A 1 -46.38 69.78 19.96
CA MET A 1 -45.44 69.95 18.83
C MET A 1 -44.75 68.61 18.54
N LYS A 2 -44.47 68.34 17.27
CA LYS A 2 -44.35 67.02 16.64
C LYS A 2 -43.07 66.25 17.01
N ASN A 3 -43.25 64.97 17.36
CA ASN A 3 -42.20 63.94 17.45
C ASN A 3 -41.52 63.72 16.08
N LYS A 4 -40.19 63.69 16.04
CA LYS A 4 -39.42 63.10 14.93
C LYS A 4 -38.54 61.99 15.50
N SER A 5 -39.07 60.77 15.43
CA SER A 5 -38.36 59.52 15.72
C SER A 5 -37.60 59.10 14.46
N THR A 6 -36.29 59.32 14.45
CA THR A 6 -35.38 58.84 13.40
C THR A 6 -34.96 57.42 13.76
N ARG A 7 -35.78 56.43 13.39
CA ARG A 7 -35.43 55.00 13.47
C ARG A 7 -35.59 54.41 12.08
N GLY A 8 -34.49 54.22 11.39
CA GLY A 8 -34.49 53.48 10.15
C GLY A 8 -33.06 53.31 9.66
N THR A 9 -32.74 52.09 9.26
CA THR A 9 -31.52 51.70 8.51
C THR A 9 -30.33 51.20 9.33
N ILE A 10 -30.52 50.19 10.18
CA ILE A 10 -29.44 49.24 10.53
C ILE A 10 -30.07 47.83 10.62
N LEU A 11 -30.49 47.23 9.50
CA LEU A 11 -30.89 45.80 9.51
C LEU A 11 -30.89 45.16 8.10
N ALA A 12 -29.79 45.25 7.35
CA ALA A 12 -29.73 44.63 6.01
C ALA A 12 -28.35 44.11 5.58
N ILE A 13 -27.42 43.84 6.51
CA ILE A 13 -26.06 43.35 6.15
C ILE A 13 -25.69 42.02 6.83
N CYS A 14 -26.52 41.47 7.73
CA CYS A 14 -26.21 40.18 8.38
C CYS A 14 -26.79 38.94 7.68
N PHE A 15 -27.67 39.09 6.68
CA PHE A 15 -28.29 37.95 6.00
C PHE A 15 -27.49 37.40 4.80
N ALA A 16 -26.45 38.12 4.34
CA ALA A 16 -25.64 37.72 3.19
C ALA A 16 -24.47 36.76 3.54
N LEU A 17 -24.17 36.55 4.83
CA LEU A 17 -23.08 35.67 5.27
C LEU A 17 -23.54 34.25 5.64
N ALA A 18 -24.86 33.99 5.66
CA ALA A 18 -25.43 32.67 5.95
C ALA A 18 -25.52 31.74 4.73
N ALA A 19 -25.23 32.25 3.52
CA ALA A 19 -25.16 31.46 2.30
C ALA A 19 -23.78 30.84 2.08
N THR A 20 -23.04 30.53 3.15
CA THR A 20 -21.89 29.61 3.08
C THR A 20 -22.41 28.22 2.77
N SER A 21 -22.65 28.02 1.47
CA SER A 21 -23.21 26.84 0.83
C SER A 21 -22.62 25.58 1.46
N CYS A 22 -23.44 24.91 2.28
CA CYS A 22 -23.15 23.59 2.81
C CYS A 22 -23.14 22.57 1.66
N GLY A 23 -22.06 22.55 0.88
CA GLY A 23 -21.83 21.53 -0.15
C GLY A 23 -21.62 20.13 0.44
N PRO A 24 -21.58 19.11 -0.42
CA PRO A 24 -21.24 17.77 0.03
C PRO A 24 -19.79 17.76 0.54
N LYS A 25 -19.50 16.91 1.52
CA LYS A 25 -18.14 16.75 2.06
C LYS A 25 -17.87 15.29 2.43
N ILE A 26 -16.70 14.78 2.07
CA ILE A 26 -16.19 13.48 2.54
C ILE A 26 -15.10 13.81 3.57
N PHE A 27 -15.36 13.56 4.85
CA PHE A 27 -14.38 13.76 5.91
C PHE A 27 -13.31 12.68 5.87
N TYR A 28 -13.75 11.43 5.71
CA TYR A 28 -12.87 10.30 5.44
C TYR A 28 -13.62 9.21 4.67
N PHE A 29 -12.86 8.41 3.95
CA PHE A 29 -13.27 7.18 3.28
C PHE A 29 -12.02 6.31 3.20
N ARG A 30 -12.05 5.16 3.88
CA ARG A 30 -10.89 4.27 4.06
C ARG A 30 -11.32 2.81 4.10
N SER A 31 -10.40 1.94 3.74
CA SER A 31 -10.50 0.50 3.98
C SER A 31 -9.71 0.12 5.24
N ASN A 32 -10.12 -0.96 5.92
CA ASN A 32 -9.29 -1.60 6.93
C ASN A 32 -8.07 -2.33 6.32
N GLN A 33 -8.14 -2.73 5.05
CA GLN A 33 -7.10 -3.46 4.33
C GLN A 33 -7.06 -3.07 2.84
N TYR A 34 -5.87 -2.91 2.27
CA TYR A 34 -5.69 -2.58 0.85
C TYR A 34 -5.31 -3.78 -0.01
N THR A 35 -4.96 -4.91 0.60
CA THR A 35 -4.73 -6.19 -0.07
C THR A 35 -5.42 -7.30 0.71
N ILE A 36 -6.18 -8.15 0.01
CA ILE A 36 -6.87 -9.32 0.57
C ILE A 36 -6.68 -10.53 -0.35
N ALA A 37 -7.05 -11.72 0.08
CA ALA A 37 -7.13 -12.89 -0.80
C ALA A 37 -8.54 -13.12 -1.35
N GLY A 38 -8.65 -13.99 -2.37
CA GLY A 38 -9.93 -14.46 -2.87
C GLY A 38 -10.81 -15.05 -1.76
N GLY A 39 -12.05 -14.56 -1.63
CA GLY A 39 -13.01 -15.00 -0.62
C GLY A 39 -12.87 -14.31 0.76
N ASP A 40 -12.00 -13.31 0.89
CA ASP A 40 -11.98 -12.43 2.05
C ASP A 40 -13.00 -11.30 1.94
N SER A 41 -13.28 -10.67 3.09
CA SER A 41 -14.13 -9.50 3.18
C SER A 41 -13.30 -8.26 3.51
N VAL A 42 -13.67 -7.13 2.92
CA VAL A 42 -13.07 -5.83 3.24
C VAL A 42 -14.09 -4.92 3.89
N GLN A 43 -13.68 -4.21 4.94
CA GLN A 43 -14.52 -3.26 5.64
C GLN A 43 -14.16 -1.84 5.22
N LEU A 44 -15.15 -1.14 4.67
CA LEU A 44 -15.04 0.26 4.32
C LEU A 44 -15.66 1.11 5.43
N THR A 45 -15.01 2.22 5.79
CA THR A 45 -15.54 3.18 6.77
C THR A 45 -15.48 4.58 6.19
N TRP A 46 -16.58 5.33 6.29
CA TRP A 46 -16.67 6.70 5.81
C TRP A 46 -17.44 7.61 6.76
N SER A 47 -17.19 8.91 6.63
CA SER A 47 -18.01 9.96 7.23
C SER A 47 -18.18 11.08 6.23
N VAL A 48 -19.43 11.52 6.05
CA VAL A 48 -19.81 12.45 4.99
C VAL A 48 -20.82 13.49 5.47
N ARG A 49 -20.94 14.57 4.72
CA ARG A 49 -22.04 15.52 4.75
C ARG A 49 -22.72 15.48 3.39
N GLY A 50 -23.99 15.09 3.35
CA GLY A 50 -24.73 14.82 2.11
C GLY A 50 -25.24 13.39 2.07
N THR A 51 -25.78 12.97 0.93
CA THR A 51 -26.29 11.61 0.71
C THR A 51 -25.20 10.77 0.04
N PRO A 52 -24.63 9.76 0.73
CA PRO A 52 -23.61 8.90 0.14
C PRO A 52 -24.22 7.81 -0.75
N THR A 53 -23.47 7.44 -1.78
CA THR A 53 -23.67 6.26 -2.60
C THR A 53 -22.32 5.56 -2.74
N LEU A 54 -22.27 4.27 -2.40
CA LEU A 54 -21.09 3.44 -2.58
C LEU A 54 -21.24 2.63 -3.86
N LEU A 55 -20.28 2.75 -4.75
CA LEU A 55 -20.20 2.00 -6.01
C LEU A 55 -18.98 1.08 -5.94
N ALA A 56 -19.11 -0.13 -6.46
CA ALA A 56 -18.03 -1.11 -6.51
C ALA A 56 -17.83 -1.59 -7.95
N TYR A 57 -16.60 -1.54 -8.42
CA TYR A 57 -16.20 -1.93 -9.76
C TYR A 57 -15.04 -2.91 -9.67
N THR A 58 -15.10 -4.01 -10.41
CA THR A 58 -13.95 -4.87 -10.66
C THR A 58 -13.32 -4.45 -11.98
N ASP A 59 -12.03 -4.19 -11.98
CA ASP A 59 -11.26 -3.99 -13.20
C ASP A 59 -10.92 -5.38 -13.78
N THR A 60 -11.75 -5.84 -14.72
CA THR A 60 -11.56 -7.13 -15.39
C THR A 60 -10.57 -6.98 -16.55
N ALA A 61 -9.29 -6.81 -16.26
CA ALA A 61 -8.27 -7.35 -17.16
C ALA A 61 -8.41 -8.88 -17.13
N ALA A 62 -8.49 -9.54 -18.30
CA ALA A 62 -8.89 -10.94 -18.48
C ALA A 62 -8.41 -11.92 -17.37
N PRO A 63 -9.24 -12.91 -16.98
CA PRO A 63 -9.01 -13.77 -15.83
C PRO A 63 -7.88 -14.75 -16.10
N GLU A 64 -6.64 -14.30 -15.90
CA GLU A 64 -5.56 -15.23 -15.60
C GLU A 64 -5.60 -15.51 -14.09
N GLU A 65 -5.79 -16.77 -13.73
CA GLU A 65 -5.96 -17.29 -12.37
C GLU A 65 -4.82 -16.88 -11.39
N LYS A 66 -3.71 -16.38 -11.92
CA LYS A 66 -2.53 -15.95 -11.16
C LYS A 66 -2.34 -14.44 -11.09
N ARG A 67 -3.19 -13.63 -11.71
CA ARG A 67 -3.06 -12.17 -11.68
C ARG A 67 -3.81 -11.56 -10.50
N PRO A 68 -3.29 -10.46 -9.90
CA PRO A 68 -4.06 -9.66 -8.97
C PRO A 68 -5.35 -9.14 -9.63
N GLU A 69 -6.49 -9.29 -8.96
CA GLU A 69 -7.73 -8.55 -9.28
C GLU A 69 -7.70 -7.20 -8.56
N TYR A 70 -8.16 -6.14 -9.22
CA TYR A 70 -8.30 -4.83 -8.60
C TYR A 70 -9.79 -4.50 -8.43
N ARG A 71 -10.19 -4.21 -7.20
CA ARG A 71 -11.55 -3.76 -6.88
C ARG A 71 -11.53 -2.30 -6.45
N ASN A 72 -12.21 -1.46 -7.22
CA ASN A 72 -12.33 -0.04 -6.97
C ASN A 72 -13.66 0.25 -6.28
N TYR A 73 -13.61 0.94 -5.15
CA TYR A 73 -14.76 1.41 -4.40
C TYR A 73 -14.83 2.92 -4.50
N HIS A 74 -15.92 3.45 -5.05
CA HIS A 74 -16.15 4.88 -5.19
C HIS A 74 -17.24 5.32 -4.21
N LEU A 75 -16.92 6.26 -3.33
CA LEU A 75 -17.90 6.92 -2.48
C LEU A 75 -18.28 8.25 -3.13
N VAL A 76 -19.47 8.30 -3.69
CA VAL A 76 -20.06 9.49 -4.30
C VAL A 76 -20.99 10.14 -3.28
N VAL A 77 -20.89 11.46 -3.06
CA VAL A 77 -21.71 12.19 -2.09
C VAL A 77 -22.40 13.37 -2.77
N HIS A 78 -23.72 13.37 -2.71
CA HIS A 78 -24.56 14.40 -3.30
C HIS A 78 -25.11 15.35 -2.22
N LYS A 79 -25.14 16.66 -2.50
CA LYS A 79 -25.86 17.66 -1.69
C LYS A 79 -26.12 18.94 -2.49
N ASN A 80 -27.36 19.42 -2.50
CA ASN A 80 -27.77 20.68 -3.16
C ASN A 80 -27.32 20.77 -4.64
N GLY A 81 -27.53 19.71 -5.41
CA GLY A 81 -27.13 19.63 -6.83
C GLY A 81 -25.62 19.55 -7.08
N LYS A 82 -24.79 19.44 -6.02
CA LYS A 82 -23.35 19.24 -6.11
C LYS A 82 -23.00 17.80 -5.77
N GLU A 83 -21.90 17.33 -6.35
CA GLU A 83 -21.35 16.00 -6.15
C GLU A 83 -19.86 16.08 -5.83
N ILE A 84 -19.37 15.20 -4.96
CA ILE A 84 -17.95 14.91 -4.80
C ILE A 84 -17.76 13.40 -4.72
N MET A 85 -16.58 12.92 -5.12
CA MET A 85 -16.24 11.50 -5.11
C MET A 85 -14.88 11.27 -4.45
N LYS A 86 -14.73 10.14 -3.76
CA LYS A 86 -13.43 9.61 -3.34
C LYS A 86 -13.34 8.12 -3.64
N GLN A 87 -12.15 7.65 -4.01
CA GLN A 87 -11.90 6.25 -4.38
C GLN A 87 -11.00 5.56 -3.34
N VAL A 88 -11.27 4.27 -3.14
CA VAL A 88 -10.39 3.32 -2.46
C VAL A 88 -10.21 2.13 -3.39
N GLN A 89 -8.98 1.72 -3.65
CA GLN A 89 -8.67 0.51 -4.40
C GLN A 89 -8.22 -0.59 -3.44
N VAL A 90 -8.73 -1.80 -3.64
CA VAL A 90 -8.34 -3.01 -2.93
C VAL A 90 -7.79 -4.01 -3.94
N ILE A 91 -6.61 -4.54 -3.65
CA ILE A 91 -5.96 -5.57 -4.44
C ILE A 91 -6.41 -6.93 -3.89
N ILE A 92 -6.88 -7.81 -4.76
CA ILE A 92 -7.28 -9.17 -4.42
C ILE A 92 -6.24 -10.09 -5.03
N LEU A 93 -5.47 -10.75 -4.18
CA LEU A 93 -4.42 -11.68 -4.59
C LEU A 93 -4.94 -13.13 -4.58
N PRO A 94 -4.39 -14.01 -5.43
CA PRO A 94 -4.52 -15.44 -5.23
C PRO A 94 -3.99 -15.87 -3.86
N ILE A 95 -4.51 -17.00 -3.35
CA ILE A 95 -4.09 -17.57 -2.04
C ILE A 95 -2.57 -17.75 -1.98
N VAL A 96 -1.96 -18.16 -3.09
CA VAL A 96 -0.51 -18.23 -3.25
C VAL A 96 -0.09 -17.23 -4.32
N SER A 97 0.80 -16.32 -3.98
CA SER A 97 1.29 -15.28 -4.88
C SER A 97 2.80 -15.21 -4.87
N GLU A 98 3.37 -14.73 -5.96
CA GLU A 98 4.79 -14.39 -6.07
C GLU A 98 4.97 -12.88 -5.85
N ASP A 99 6.11 -12.51 -5.27
CA ASP A 99 6.46 -11.12 -5.00
C ASP A 99 7.98 -10.94 -5.02
N ASP A 100 8.43 -9.72 -5.30
CA ASP A 100 9.84 -9.38 -5.31
C ASP A 100 10.10 -8.35 -4.20
N ILE A 101 11.17 -8.57 -3.43
CA ILE A 101 11.67 -7.64 -2.42
C ILE A 101 12.92 -6.99 -2.97
N VAL A 102 12.83 -5.70 -3.30
CA VAL A 102 13.90 -4.95 -3.95
C VAL A 102 14.25 -3.71 -3.14
N PHE A 103 15.52 -3.57 -2.79
CA PHE A 103 16.04 -2.38 -2.10
C PHE A 103 17.29 -1.85 -2.79
N SER A 104 17.49 -0.54 -2.70
CA SER A 104 18.73 0.09 -3.13
C SER A 104 19.89 -0.33 -2.25
N THR A 105 21.06 -0.51 -2.84
CA THR A 105 22.26 -0.94 -2.13
C THR A 105 23.12 0.23 -1.68
N ILE A 106 23.87 0.00 -0.61
CA ILE A 106 25.06 0.75 -0.23
C ILE A 106 26.24 -0.21 -0.16
N ARG A 107 27.45 0.28 -0.44
CA ARG A 107 28.69 -0.48 -0.20
C ARG A 107 29.08 -0.33 1.28
N LYS A 108 29.45 -1.44 1.92
CA LYS A 108 30.00 -1.45 3.29
C LYS A 108 31.14 -2.46 3.35
N GLY A 109 32.38 -1.96 3.34
CA GLY A 109 33.58 -2.81 3.26
C GLY A 109 33.58 -3.67 1.98
N ASP A 110 33.69 -4.98 2.18
CA ASP A 110 33.70 -6.00 1.12
C ASP A 110 32.33 -6.56 0.78
N SER A 111 31.26 -5.86 1.16
CA SER A 111 29.89 -6.27 0.86
C SER A 111 29.05 -5.13 0.32
N VAL A 112 28.03 -5.50 -0.44
CA VAL A 112 26.87 -4.64 -0.74
C VAL A 112 25.76 -5.01 0.21
N ILE A 113 25.10 -3.99 0.75
CA ILE A 113 23.99 -4.15 1.69
C ILE A 113 22.80 -3.37 1.14
N ALA A 114 21.65 -4.01 1.06
CA ALA A 114 20.38 -3.38 0.79
C ALA A 114 19.45 -3.63 1.97
N SER A 115 18.83 -2.58 2.50
CA SER A 115 17.90 -2.72 3.64
C SER A 115 16.73 -1.79 3.47
N GLY A 116 15.57 -2.20 3.98
CA GLY A 116 14.37 -1.38 3.92
C GLY A 116 13.19 -2.03 4.63
N ILE A 117 12.10 -1.28 4.69
CA ILE A 117 10.83 -1.77 5.24
C ILE A 117 9.91 -2.08 4.07
N LYS A 118 9.43 -3.33 4.00
CA LYS A 118 8.36 -3.71 3.08
C LYS A 118 7.02 -3.30 3.69
N ASP A 119 6.24 -2.54 2.92
CA ASP A 119 5.05 -1.84 3.38
C ASP A 119 4.03 -2.75 4.07
N THR A 120 3.82 -2.52 5.37
CA THR A 120 2.87 -3.25 6.20
C THR A 120 1.41 -2.89 5.88
N THR A 121 1.15 -1.71 5.33
CA THR A 121 -0.22 -1.28 4.98
C THR A 121 -0.74 -1.99 3.75
N ARG A 122 0.15 -2.27 2.78
CA ARG A 122 -0.17 -3.06 1.61
C ARG A 122 -0.36 -4.52 1.97
N TRP A 123 0.61 -5.15 2.63
CA TRP A 123 0.62 -6.62 2.81
C TRP A 123 -0.09 -7.11 4.07
N GLY A 124 -0.43 -6.22 5.01
CA GLY A 124 -1.09 -6.58 6.26
C GLY A 124 -0.32 -7.66 7.04
N THR A 125 -1.04 -8.42 7.86
CA THR A 125 -0.47 -9.50 8.69
C THR A 125 -0.78 -10.91 8.17
N PHE A 126 -1.64 -11.03 7.15
CA PHE A 126 -2.19 -12.30 6.67
C PHE A 126 -1.36 -12.94 5.56
N PHE A 127 -0.53 -12.17 4.85
CA PHE A 127 0.40 -12.72 3.87
C PHE A 127 1.70 -13.15 4.55
N LYS A 128 1.91 -14.45 4.64
CA LYS A 128 3.11 -15.06 5.21
C LYS A 128 4.03 -15.58 4.11
N LEU A 129 5.31 -15.57 4.39
CA LEU A 129 6.32 -16.19 3.52
C LEU A 129 6.12 -17.71 3.52
N GLN A 130 6.19 -18.31 2.34
CA GLN A 130 6.26 -19.76 2.13
C GLN A 130 7.68 -20.14 1.71
N THR A 131 8.25 -19.47 0.70
CA THR A 131 9.64 -19.65 0.31
C THR A 131 10.30 -18.34 -0.08
N VAL A 132 11.62 -18.29 0.01
CA VAL A 132 12.45 -17.21 -0.50
C VAL A 132 13.56 -17.77 -1.40
N ALA A 133 13.96 -17.04 -2.42
CA ALA A 133 15.07 -17.41 -3.30
C ALA A 133 15.88 -16.16 -3.69
N SER A 134 17.15 -16.34 -4.08
CA SER A 134 17.94 -15.22 -4.60
C SER A 134 17.31 -14.68 -5.88
N GLY A 135 16.99 -13.38 -5.91
CA GLY A 135 16.50 -12.69 -7.10
C GLY A 135 17.59 -11.93 -7.86
N SER A 136 18.79 -11.85 -7.32
CA SER A 136 19.92 -11.08 -7.87
C SER A 136 20.95 -11.93 -8.63
N GLY A 137 20.77 -13.25 -8.71
CA GLY A 137 21.74 -14.14 -9.39
C GLY A 137 23.09 -14.22 -8.67
N ARG A 138 23.12 -13.98 -7.36
CA ARG A 138 24.28 -14.06 -6.48
C ARG A 138 23.89 -14.64 -5.14
N THR A 139 24.86 -15.13 -4.37
CA THR A 139 24.62 -15.59 -3.02
C THR A 139 24.26 -14.40 -2.14
N LEU A 140 23.14 -14.49 -1.42
CA LEU A 140 22.63 -13.43 -0.55
C LEU A 140 22.55 -13.92 0.89
N THR A 141 23.05 -13.13 1.84
CA THR A 141 22.71 -13.29 3.25
C THR A 141 21.50 -12.40 3.55
N VAL A 142 20.40 -13.02 3.96
CA VAL A 142 19.12 -12.34 4.19
C VAL A 142 18.75 -12.42 5.66
N MET A 143 18.38 -11.30 6.26
CA MET A 143 17.85 -11.21 7.61
C MET A 143 16.46 -10.58 7.61
N HIS A 144 15.51 -11.25 8.24
CA HIS A 144 14.13 -10.80 8.38
C HIS A 144 13.43 -11.48 9.56
N GLY A 145 12.63 -10.73 10.33
CA GLY A 145 11.88 -11.27 11.48
C GLY A 145 12.77 -11.96 12.53
N GLY A 146 14.01 -11.49 12.71
CA GLY A 146 14.99 -12.09 13.62
C GLY A 146 15.66 -13.38 13.12
N LYS A 147 15.30 -13.87 11.93
CA LYS A 147 15.95 -15.02 11.28
C LYS A 147 16.95 -14.56 10.24
N MET A 148 17.98 -15.37 10.02
CA MET A 148 18.99 -15.17 8.99
C MET A 148 19.14 -16.44 8.14
N VAL A 149 19.31 -16.29 6.83
CA VAL A 149 19.55 -17.41 5.90
C VAL A 149 20.49 -16.97 4.78
N VAL A 150 21.26 -17.92 4.26
CA VAL A 150 22.02 -17.74 3.01
C VAL A 150 21.20 -18.32 1.86
N LEU A 151 20.96 -17.51 0.82
CA LEU A 151 20.27 -17.89 -0.40
C LEU A 151 21.29 -18.05 -1.51
N GLU A 152 21.32 -19.22 -2.14
CA GLU A 152 22.27 -19.51 -3.20
C GLU A 152 21.92 -18.79 -4.51
N LYS A 153 22.95 -18.55 -5.33
CA LYS A 153 22.83 -17.84 -6.61
C LYS A 153 21.99 -18.57 -7.66
N ASP A 154 21.82 -19.87 -7.49
CA ASP A 154 21.11 -20.79 -8.38
C ASP A 154 19.57 -20.66 -8.32
N ARG A 155 19.07 -19.78 -7.45
CA ARG A 155 17.64 -19.56 -7.18
C ARG A 155 16.95 -20.74 -6.51
N SER A 156 17.71 -21.62 -5.84
CA SER A 156 17.13 -22.63 -4.97
C SER A 156 16.29 -21.98 -3.87
N SER A 157 15.05 -22.45 -3.74
CA SER A 157 14.10 -21.93 -2.74
C SER A 157 14.46 -22.40 -1.34
N SER A 158 14.30 -21.51 -0.36
CA SER A 158 14.48 -21.78 1.06
C SER A 158 13.18 -21.54 1.85
N ALA A 159 12.88 -22.45 2.76
CA ALA A 159 11.73 -22.38 3.67
C ALA A 159 12.08 -21.73 5.03
N ALA A 160 13.26 -21.12 5.19
CA ALA A 160 13.73 -20.60 6.47
C ALA A 160 12.78 -19.57 7.12
N PHE A 161 12.04 -18.82 6.30
CA PHE A 161 11.09 -17.80 6.76
C PHE A 161 9.62 -18.24 6.74
N VAL A 162 9.31 -19.53 6.57
CA VAL A 162 7.91 -20.01 6.56
C VAL A 162 7.12 -19.45 7.75
N GLY A 163 5.94 -18.89 7.48
CA GLY A 163 5.01 -18.36 8.48
C GLY A 163 5.34 -16.96 8.99
N ILE A 164 6.50 -16.39 8.65
CA ILE A 164 6.85 -15.00 8.98
C ILE A 164 6.09 -14.07 8.03
N ALA A 165 5.63 -12.91 8.52
CA ALA A 165 4.94 -11.92 7.70
C ALA A 165 5.83 -11.46 6.53
N ASN A 166 5.27 -11.28 5.32
CA ASN A 166 6.03 -10.75 4.17
C ASN A 166 6.49 -9.29 4.41
N SER A 167 5.72 -8.52 5.18
CA SER A 167 6.00 -7.13 5.54
C SER A 167 7.01 -7.00 6.68
N GLY A 168 7.66 -5.83 6.78
CA GLY A 168 8.55 -5.50 7.89
C GLY A 168 9.95 -5.16 7.43
N PHE A 169 10.90 -5.10 8.37
CA PHE A 169 12.29 -4.74 8.08
C PHE A 169 13.07 -5.92 7.49
N TRP A 170 13.83 -5.64 6.44
CA TRP A 170 14.67 -6.59 5.72
C TRP A 170 16.09 -6.06 5.62
N VAL A 171 17.07 -6.97 5.73
CA VAL A 171 18.47 -6.71 5.39
C VAL A 171 18.93 -7.79 4.43
N ILE A 172 19.53 -7.37 3.32
CA ILE A 172 20.06 -8.23 2.26
C ILE A 172 21.51 -7.83 2.10
N SER A 173 22.44 -8.77 2.16
CA SER A 173 23.83 -8.51 1.84
C SER A 173 24.38 -9.53 0.86
N SER A 174 25.39 -9.12 0.11
CA SER A 174 26.20 -10.00 -0.74
C SER A 174 27.65 -9.55 -0.65
N PRO A 175 28.61 -10.49 -0.63
CA PRO A 175 30.01 -10.12 -0.84
C PRO A 175 30.18 -9.45 -2.22
N LEU A 176 31.13 -8.53 -2.30
CA LEU A 176 31.61 -7.99 -3.57
C LEU A 176 32.48 -9.04 -4.26
N SER A 177 32.26 -9.24 -5.56
CA SER A 177 33.20 -9.94 -6.43
C SER A 177 34.50 -9.15 -6.57
N ASP A 178 35.57 -9.82 -7.00
CA ASP A 178 36.87 -9.17 -7.20
C ASP A 178 36.83 -8.10 -8.29
N ALA A 179 35.95 -8.22 -9.27
CA ALA A 179 35.71 -7.19 -10.27
C ALA A 179 35.07 -5.95 -9.64
N GLU A 180 34.02 -6.11 -8.84
CA GLU A 180 33.34 -4.99 -8.16
C GLU A 180 34.22 -4.30 -7.10
N LYS A 181 35.17 -5.03 -6.50
CA LYS A 181 36.16 -4.43 -5.61
C LYS A 181 37.09 -3.46 -6.36
N LYS A 182 37.44 -3.80 -7.61
CA LYS A 182 38.33 -3.00 -8.48
C LYS A 182 37.58 -1.86 -9.18
N ASP A 183 36.32 -2.10 -9.55
CA ASP A 183 35.47 -1.15 -10.26
C ASP A 183 34.11 -1.02 -9.57
N THR A 184 33.89 0.13 -8.93
CA THR A 184 32.68 0.40 -8.18
C THR A 184 31.46 0.62 -9.06
N THR A 185 31.64 0.87 -10.36
CA THR A 185 30.52 1.02 -11.30
C THR A 185 29.85 -0.32 -11.59
N LEU A 186 30.52 -1.44 -11.31
CA LEU A 186 29.98 -2.79 -11.43
C LEU A 186 29.10 -3.22 -10.24
N VAL A 187 29.11 -2.44 -9.15
CA VAL A 187 28.30 -2.72 -7.97
C VAL A 187 26.80 -2.59 -8.34
N PRO A 188 25.98 -3.63 -8.13
CA PRO A 188 24.57 -3.56 -8.50
C PRO A 188 23.88 -2.49 -7.65
N ALA A 189 23.11 -1.61 -8.28
CA ALA A 189 22.39 -0.55 -7.58
C ALA A 189 21.28 -1.07 -6.64
N ARG A 190 20.85 -2.33 -6.83
CA ARG A 190 19.75 -2.96 -6.09
C ARG A 190 20.03 -4.44 -5.84
N LEU A 191 19.61 -4.94 -4.69
CA LEU A 191 19.48 -6.38 -4.43
C LEU A 191 18.00 -6.77 -4.42
N LYS A 192 17.73 -8.00 -4.88
CA LYS A 192 16.41 -8.57 -5.06
C LYS A 192 16.32 -9.95 -4.43
N ILE A 193 15.23 -10.21 -3.71
CA ILE A 193 14.81 -11.53 -3.27
C ILE A 193 13.48 -11.83 -3.96
N HIS A 194 13.33 -13.06 -4.45
CA HIS A 194 12.05 -13.56 -4.92
C HIS A 194 11.35 -14.29 -3.78
N THR A 195 10.07 -14.03 -3.55
CA THR A 195 9.30 -14.66 -2.48
C THR A 195 8.04 -15.31 -3.04
N VAL A 196 7.71 -16.46 -2.48
CA VAL A 196 6.37 -17.05 -2.58
C VAL A 196 5.69 -16.78 -1.26
N ILE A 197 4.52 -16.15 -1.32
CA ILE A 197 3.72 -15.79 -0.17
C ILE A 197 2.39 -16.54 -0.21
N VAL A 198 1.91 -16.90 0.97
CA VAL A 198 0.63 -17.56 1.18
C VAL A 198 -0.25 -16.70 2.08
N HIS A 199 -1.50 -16.54 1.68
CA HIS A 199 -2.51 -15.95 2.53
C HIS A 199 -2.94 -16.94 3.61
N GLN A 200 -2.82 -16.54 4.87
CA GLN A 200 -3.28 -17.30 6.03
C GLN A 200 -4.37 -16.50 6.73
N LYS A 201 -5.61 -17.02 6.67
CA LYS A 201 -6.71 -16.48 7.47
C LYS A 201 -6.37 -16.60 8.97
N PRO A 202 -6.74 -15.60 9.78
CA PRO A 202 -6.65 -15.71 11.22
C PRO A 202 -7.51 -16.85 11.78
#